data_AF-A0AAW1L846-F1
#
_entry.id   AF-A0AAW1L846-F1
#
_cell.length_a   1.000
_cell.length_b   1.000
_cell.length_c   1.000
_cell.angle_alpha   90.00
_cell.angle_beta   90.00
_cell.angle_gamma   90.00
#
_symmetry.space_group_name_H-M   'P 1'
#
loop_
_entity.id
_entity.type
_entity.pdbx_description
1 polymer ?
#
loop_
_entity_poly.entity_id
_entity_poly.type
_entity_poly.pdbx_seq_one_letter_code
_entity_poly.pdbx_strand_id
1 'polypeptide(L)'
;MTEAEKKTIPQRQQNQKVKWFDEECRIEMIERQRRKTKKLCRTKKRKYIENRIKQIEQKFQSKVLTNFYQEVKKNKTEVRHSTPSIKDREGNMITNEINILDGWRVYFREMLQRDDSGEAQEEYSDQVICRNLTEEEIQPPTLEEVLEIIK
;
A
#
# COMPACT_ATOMS: atom_id res chain seq x y z
N MET A 1 -29.79 49.07 30.04
CA MET A 1 -28.75 48.06 29.74
C MET A 1 -29.17 46.77 30.40
N THR A 2 -29.59 45.80 29.59
CA THR A 2 -30.26 44.60 30.11
C THR A 2 -29.23 43.63 30.67
N GLU A 3 -29.60 42.91 31.72
CA GLU A 3 -28.76 41.96 32.45
C GLU A 3 -28.27 40.79 31.57
N ALA A 4 -28.92 40.60 30.43
CA ALA A 4 -28.53 39.66 29.38
C ALA A 4 -27.26 40.12 28.63
N GLU A 5 -27.13 41.41 28.31
CA GLU A 5 -26.00 41.94 27.52
C GLU A 5 -24.66 41.87 28.26
N LYS A 6 -24.69 41.98 29.59
CA LYS A 6 -23.50 41.88 30.46
C LYS A 6 -22.97 40.44 30.58
N LYS A 7 -23.80 39.42 30.31
CA LYS A 7 -23.42 37.99 30.41
C LYS A 7 -22.84 37.43 29.11
N THR A 8 -23.19 37.99 27.96
CA THR A 8 -22.76 37.51 26.63
C THR A 8 -21.34 37.94 26.26
N ILE A 9 -20.88 39.10 26.76
CA ILE A 9 -19.55 39.67 26.45
C ILE A 9 -18.39 38.85 27.08
N PRO A 10 -18.45 38.37 28.34
CA PRO A 10 -17.39 37.51 28.90
C PRO A 10 -17.34 36.10 28.26
N GLN A 11 -18.46 35.56 27.80
CA GLN A 11 -18.53 34.23 27.20
C GLN A 11 -17.90 34.19 25.80
N ARG A 12 -18.02 35.27 25.02
CA ARG A 12 -17.44 35.36 23.67
C ARG A 12 -15.91 35.40 23.69
N GLN A 13 -15.30 36.06 24.69
CA GLN A 13 -13.85 36.09 24.87
C GLN A 13 -13.27 34.79 25.44
N GLN A 14 -14.03 34.05 26.26
CA GLN A 14 -13.63 32.74 26.76
C GLN A 14 -13.65 31.66 25.66
N ASN A 15 -14.68 31.63 24.81
CA ASN A 15 -14.77 30.67 23.70
C ASN A 15 -13.66 30.84 22.64
N GLN A 16 -13.12 32.06 22.50
CA GLN A 16 -12.03 32.34 21.55
C GLN A 16 -10.65 31.87 22.07
N LYS A 17 -10.43 31.90 23.39
CA LYS A 17 -9.20 31.37 24.02
C LYS A 17 -9.14 29.84 24.05
N VAL A 18 -10.28 29.15 24.20
CA VAL A 18 -10.34 27.67 24.18
C VAL A 18 -10.01 27.13 22.78
N LYS A 19 -10.44 27.83 21.72
CA LYS A 19 -10.21 27.41 20.33
C LYS A 19 -8.74 27.48 19.88
N TRP A 20 -7.91 28.31 20.53
CA TRP A 20 -6.49 28.48 20.15
C TRP A 20 -5.61 27.34 20.67
N PHE A 21 -6.00 26.69 21.78
CA PHE A 21 -5.22 25.65 22.43
C PHE A 21 -5.39 24.25 21.80
N ASP A 22 -6.36 24.04 20.90
CA ASP A 22 -6.70 22.70 20.43
C ASP A 22 -5.92 22.24 19.18
N GLU A 23 -5.71 23.07 18.16
CA GLU A 23 -5.17 22.56 16.88
C GLU A 23 -3.65 22.33 16.91
N GLU A 24 -2.86 23.24 17.50
CA GLU A 24 -1.42 23.05 17.64
C GLU A 24 -1.09 21.87 18.56
N CYS A 25 -1.80 21.74 19.70
CA CYS A 25 -1.65 20.60 20.59
C CYS A 25 -2.07 19.28 19.93
N ARG A 26 -3.11 19.28 19.09
CA ARG A 26 -3.54 18.11 18.33
C ARG A 26 -2.48 17.68 17.31
N ILE A 27 -1.91 18.63 16.57
CA ILE A 27 -0.81 18.37 15.63
C ILE A 27 0.40 17.80 16.38
N GLU A 28 0.79 18.43 17.49
CA GLU A 28 1.92 17.97 18.31
C GLU A 28 1.70 16.54 18.83
N MET A 29 0.48 16.21 19.28
CA MET A 29 0.12 14.87 19.73
C MET A 29 0.25 13.84 18.60
N ILE A 30 -0.25 14.16 17.40
CA ILE A 30 -0.13 13.29 16.21
C ILE A 30 1.34 13.07 15.87
N GLU A 31 2.15 14.12 15.86
CA GLU A 31 3.59 14.02 15.58
C GLU A 31 4.33 13.20 16.64
N ARG A 32 3.99 13.38 17.91
CA ARG A 32 4.54 12.58 19.01
C ARG A 32 4.21 11.11 18.83
N GLN A 33 2.98 10.79 18.42
CA GLN A 33 2.58 9.41 18.15
C GLN A 33 3.30 8.85 16.92
N ARG A 34 3.44 9.63 15.83
CA ARG A 34 4.23 9.26 14.66
C ARG A 34 5.69 8.94 15.02
N ARG A 35 6.32 9.78 15.86
CA ARG A 35 7.68 9.56 16.36
C ARG A 35 7.79 8.26 17.15
N LYS A 36 6.86 8.00 18.07
CA LYS A 36 6.79 6.74 18.85
C LYS A 36 6.64 5.52 17.94
N THR A 37 5.68 5.55 17.01
CA THR A 37 5.44 4.45 16.06
C THR A 37 6.65 4.20 15.18
N LYS A 38 7.28 5.25 14.64
CA LYS A 38 8.50 5.11 13.82
C LYS A 38 9.64 4.48 14.60
N LYS A 39 9.83 4.88 15.86
CA LYS A 39 10.82 4.27 16.76
C LYS A 39 10.51 2.79 16.98
N LEU A 40 9.25 2.45 17.30
CA LEU A 40 8.81 1.07 17.51
C LEU A 40 9.05 0.20 16.27
N CYS A 41 8.66 0.66 15.07
CA CYS A 41 8.87 -0.07 13.82
C CYS A 41 10.36 -0.30 13.56
N ARG A 42 11.21 0.71 13.77
CA ARG A 42 12.66 0.58 13.64
C ARG A 42 13.23 -0.45 14.62
N THR A 43 12.82 -0.40 15.89
CA THR A 43 13.27 -1.35 16.92
C THR A 43 12.82 -2.78 16.60
N LYS A 44 11.55 -2.97 16.22
CA LYS A 44 11.02 -4.29 15.82
C LYS A 44 11.74 -4.83 14.59
N LYS A 45 11.94 -4.01 13.56
CA LYS A 45 12.69 -4.40 12.35
C LYS A 45 14.12 -4.83 12.70
N ARG A 46 14.82 -4.06 13.53
CA ARG A 46 16.17 -4.40 13.98
C ARG A 46 16.20 -5.73 14.73
N LYS A 47 15.30 -5.93 15.70
CA LYS A 47 15.20 -7.18 16.46
C LYS A 47 14.88 -8.38 15.57
N TYR A 48 14.00 -8.20 14.59
CA TYR A 48 13.68 -9.24 13.60
C TYR A 48 14.92 -9.65 12.80
N ILE A 49 15.67 -8.68 12.26
CA ILE A 49 16.90 -8.94 11.50
C ILE A 49 17.96 -9.61 12.38
N GLU A 50 18.16 -9.13 13.61
CA GLU A 50 19.13 -9.71 14.54
C GLU A 50 18.78 -11.17 14.88
N ASN A 51 17.51 -11.45 15.17
CA ASN A 51 17.05 -12.82 15.40
C ASN A 51 17.25 -13.70 14.16
N ARG A 52 17.03 -13.15 12.96
CA ARG A 52 17.24 -13.85 11.69
C ARG A 52 18.71 -14.23 11.49
N ILE A 53 19.63 -13.32 11.79
CA ILE A 53 21.07 -13.57 11.74
C ILE A 53 21.45 -14.69 12.73
N LYS A 54 20.99 -14.60 13.98
CA LYS A 54 21.24 -15.65 14.99
C LYS A 54 20.74 -17.03 14.56
N GLN A 55 19.57 -17.11 13.93
CA GLN A 55 19.05 -18.37 13.38
C GLN A 55 19.95 -18.92 12.27
N ILE A 56 20.45 -18.06 11.39
CA ILE A 56 21.37 -18.45 10.32
C ILE A 56 22.70 -18.96 10.90
N GLU A 57 23.25 -18.28 11.92
CA GLU A 57 24.48 -18.71 12.63
C GLU A 57 24.31 -20.06 13.32
N GLN A 58 23.18 -20.29 14.00
CA GLN A 58 22.87 -21.59 14.61
C GLN A 58 22.81 -22.71 13.55
N LYS A 59 22.18 -22.45 12.40
CA LYS A 59 22.12 -23.42 11.30
C LYS A 59 23.51 -23.73 10.74
N PHE A 60 24.39 -22.74 10.65
CA PHE A 60 25.79 -22.93 10.27
C PHE A 60 26.53 -23.84 11.26
N GLN A 61 26.38 -23.59 12.56
CA GLN A 61 26.99 -24.42 13.61
C GLN A 61 26.48 -25.86 13.61
N SER A 62 25.22 -26.08 13.24
CA SER A 62 24.61 -27.43 13.15
C SER A 62 25.10 -28.28 11.96
N LYS A 63 26.10 -27.81 11.19
CA LYS A 63 26.66 -28.46 9.97
C LYS A 63 25.66 -28.76 8.86
N VAL A 64 24.43 -28.24 8.93
CA VAL A 64 23.45 -28.37 7.85
C VAL A 64 23.67 -27.27 6.81
N LEU A 65 24.78 -27.40 6.06
CA LEU A 65 25.25 -26.42 5.07
C LEU A 65 24.16 -26.07 4.05
N THR A 66 23.41 -27.06 3.56
CA THR A 66 22.33 -26.89 2.58
C THR A 66 21.25 -25.93 3.10
N ASN A 67 20.86 -26.07 4.37
CA ASN A 67 19.86 -25.21 5.00
C ASN A 67 20.39 -23.79 5.24
N PHE A 68 21.68 -23.66 5.56
CA PHE A 68 22.34 -22.36 5.67
C PHE A 68 22.32 -21.59 4.35
N TYR A 69 22.81 -22.19 3.26
CA TYR A 69 22.84 -21.52 1.96
C TYR A 69 21.44 -21.20 1.42
N GLN A 70 20.44 -22.06 1.66
CA GLN A 70 19.05 -21.77 1.31
C GLN A 70 18.49 -20.56 2.07
N GLU A 71 18.76 -20.44 3.38
CA GLU A 71 18.33 -19.27 4.15
C GLU A 71 19.04 -18.00 3.70
N VAL A 72 20.36 -18.04 3.47
CA VAL A 72 21.11 -16.89 2.96
C VAL A 72 20.58 -16.46 1.60
N LYS A 73 20.27 -17.42 0.71
CA LYS A 73 19.66 -17.13 -0.60
C LYS A 73 18.30 -16.44 -0.45
N LYS A 74 17.42 -16.95 0.42
CA LYS A 74 16.11 -16.34 0.70
C LYS A 74 16.21 -14.91 1.25
N ASN A 75 17.21 -14.61 2.07
CA ASN A 75 17.45 -13.26 2.59
C ASN A 75 18.11 -12.33 1.54
N LYS A 76 18.81 -12.87 0.53
CA LYS A 76 19.36 -12.08 -0.59
C LYS A 76 18.30 -11.73 -1.64
N THR A 77 17.36 -12.64 -1.90
CA THR A 77 16.26 -12.43 -2.86
C THR A 77 15.12 -11.65 -2.22
N GLU A 78 15.35 -10.39 -1.87
CA GLU A 78 14.24 -9.45 -1.62
C GLU A 78 13.85 -8.81 -2.97
N VAL A 79 13.27 -9.59 -3.88
CA VAL A 79 12.44 -9.00 -4.92
C VAL A 79 11.21 -8.49 -4.18
N ARG A 80 11.13 -7.17 -4.03
CA ARG A 80 10.02 -6.51 -3.36
C ARG A 80 8.80 -6.64 -4.27
N HIS A 81 8.01 -7.70 -4.08
CA HIS A 81 6.66 -7.72 -4.63
C HIS A 81 5.91 -6.57 -3.96
N SER A 82 5.71 -5.49 -4.70
CA SER A 82 4.88 -4.38 -4.24
C SER A 82 3.48 -4.94 -4.14
N THR A 83 3.03 -5.23 -2.92
CA THR A 83 1.63 -5.61 -2.71
C THR A 83 0.79 -4.41 -3.16
N PRO A 84 -0.10 -4.58 -4.16
CA PRO A 84 -0.98 -3.50 -4.55
C PRO A 84 -1.79 -3.08 -3.32
N SER A 85 -1.93 -1.78 -3.10
CA SER A 85 -2.75 -1.26 -2.02
C SER A 85 -3.38 0.06 -2.45
N ILE A 86 -4.65 0.23 -2.08
CA ILE A 86 -5.45 1.41 -2.43
C ILE A 86 -5.91 2.08 -1.13
N LYS A 87 -6.09 3.40 -1.18
CA LYS A 87 -6.74 4.14 -0.09
C LYS A 87 -8.23 4.27 -0.38
N ASP A 88 -9.04 3.92 0.60
CA ASP A 88 -10.47 4.22 0.56
C ASP A 88 -10.74 5.72 0.80
N ARG A 89 -11.99 6.16 0.60
CA ARG A 89 -12.48 7.53 0.87
C ARG A 89 -12.24 7.97 2.30
N GLU A 90 -12.32 7.03 3.22
CA GLU A 90 -12.07 7.24 4.66
C GLU A 90 -10.57 7.30 5.00
N GLY A 91 -9.69 7.11 4.01
CA GLY A 91 -8.24 7.11 4.18
C GLY A 91 -7.67 5.78 4.69
N ASN A 92 -8.50 4.74 4.78
CA ASN A 92 -8.10 3.39 5.17
C ASN A 92 -7.31 2.70 4.05
N MET A 93 -6.25 1.97 4.39
CA MET A 93 -5.44 1.21 3.42
C MET A 93 -6.05 -0.17 3.18
N ILE A 94 -6.51 -0.41 1.95
CA ILE A 94 -7.01 -1.70 1.49
C ILE A 94 -5.85 -2.48 0.86
N THR A 95 -5.54 -3.65 1.40
CA THR A 95 -4.48 -4.55 0.92
C THR A 95 -4.99 -5.87 0.35
N ASN A 96 -6.29 -6.16 0.49
CA ASN A 96 -6.90 -7.37 -0.05
C ASN A 96 -7.21 -7.16 -1.53
N GLU A 97 -6.74 -8.07 -2.39
CA GLU A 97 -6.89 -7.99 -3.85
C GLU A 97 -8.35 -7.84 -4.29
N ILE A 98 -9.27 -8.59 -3.68
CA ILE A 98 -10.71 -8.50 -3.99
C ILE A 98 -11.24 -7.09 -3.72
N ASN A 99 -10.88 -6.53 -2.56
CA ASN A 99 -11.35 -5.21 -2.15
C ASN A 99 -10.67 -4.08 -2.93
N ILE A 100 -9.45 -4.31 -3.43
CA ILE A 100 -8.73 -3.41 -4.34
C ILE A 100 -9.47 -3.34 -5.68
N LEU A 101 -9.85 -4.49 -6.24
CA LEU A 101 -10.62 -4.56 -7.47
C LEU A 101 -12.00 -3.93 -7.30
N ASP A 102 -12.68 -4.16 -6.17
CA ASP A 102 -13.97 -3.54 -5.88
C ASP A 102 -13.84 -2.02 -5.72
N GLY A 103 -12.78 -1.55 -5.05
CA GLY A 103 -12.47 -0.12 -4.95
C GLY A 103 -12.28 0.53 -6.33
N TRP A 104 -11.56 -0.13 -7.23
CA TRP A 104 -11.44 0.33 -8.63
C TRP A 104 -12.79 0.31 -9.35
N ARG A 105 -13.59 -0.75 -9.20
CA ARG A 105 -14.92 -0.87 -9.81
C ARG A 105 -15.82 0.31 -9.42
N VAL A 106 -15.87 0.64 -8.13
CA VAL A 106 -16.66 1.76 -7.62
C VAL A 106 -16.11 3.09 -8.11
N TYR A 107 -14.79 3.28 -8.05
CA TYR A 107 -14.14 4.50 -8.52
C TYR A 107 -14.42 4.77 -10.01
N PHE A 108 -14.20 3.79 -10.88
CA PHE A 108 -14.45 3.93 -12.31
C PHE A 108 -15.94 4.09 -12.63
N ARG A 109 -16.82 3.38 -11.92
CA ARG A 109 -18.26 3.56 -12.08
C ARG A 109 -18.68 5.00 -11.81
N GLU A 110 -18.26 5.58 -10.68
CA GLU A 110 -18.60 6.96 -10.36
C GLU A 110 -17.93 7.99 -11.27
N MET A 111 -16.70 7.71 -11.72
CA MET A 111 -15.99 8.57 -12.65
C MET A 111 -16.70 8.60 -14.01
N LEU A 112 -17.04 7.45 -14.57
CA LEU A 112 -17.67 7.33 -15.89
C LEU A 112 -19.13 7.82 -15.89
N GLN A 113 -19.86 7.63 -14.78
CA GLN A 113 -21.22 8.16 -14.63
C GLN A 113 -21.29 9.70 -14.56
N ARG A 114 -20.17 10.40 -14.37
CA ARG A 114 -20.13 11.87 -14.37
C ARG A 114 -19.98 12.47 -15.76
N ASP A 115 -19.44 11.71 -16.71
CA ASP A 115 -19.17 12.19 -18.06
C ASP A 115 -20.27 11.79 -19.06
N ASP A 116 -21.07 10.75 -18.76
CA ASP A 116 -22.22 10.33 -19.57
C ASP A 116 -23.54 10.92 -19.07
N SER A 117 -23.86 12.10 -19.60
CA SER A 117 -25.26 12.53 -19.79
C SER A 117 -25.81 11.96 -21.10
N GLY A 118 -25.64 10.64 -21.30
CA GLY A 118 -26.11 9.90 -22.46
C GLY A 118 -26.17 8.42 -22.12
N GLU A 119 -27.39 7.87 -22.09
CA GLU A 119 -27.67 6.49 -21.74
C GLU A 119 -27.00 5.50 -22.70
N ALA A 120 -26.21 4.57 -22.17
CA ALA A 120 -25.93 3.29 -22.80
C ALA A 120 -25.82 2.20 -21.72
N GLN A 121 -26.90 1.45 -21.53
CA GLN A 121 -26.83 0.15 -20.84
C GLN A 121 -26.14 -0.83 -21.79
N GLU A 122 -24.83 -0.97 -21.69
CA GLU A 122 -24.14 -2.12 -22.27
C GLU A 122 -24.16 -3.28 -21.25
N GLU A 123 -24.81 -4.38 -21.63
CA GLU A 123 -24.66 -5.67 -20.97
C GLU A 123 -23.18 -6.08 -20.97
N TYR A 124 -22.54 -5.95 -19.81
CA TYR A 124 -21.16 -6.36 -19.63
C TYR A 124 -21.09 -7.89 -19.54
N SER A 125 -20.75 -8.54 -20.66
CA SER A 125 -20.34 -9.94 -20.68
C SER A 125 -19.10 -10.12 -19.81
N ASP A 126 -19.15 -11.05 -18.87
CA ASP A 126 -18.10 -11.38 -17.88
C ASP A 126 -16.91 -12.11 -18.54
N GLN A 127 -16.39 -11.58 -19.64
CA GLN A 127 -15.08 -11.97 -20.16
C GLN A 127 -14.03 -11.20 -19.38
N VAL A 128 -13.53 -11.87 -18.35
CA VAL A 128 -12.24 -11.56 -17.74
C VAL A 128 -11.25 -11.33 -18.87
N ILE A 129 -10.86 -10.08 -19.10
CA ILE A 129 -9.71 -9.73 -19.93
C ILE A 129 -8.48 -10.14 -19.12
N CYS A 130 -8.26 -11.45 -18.99
CA CYS A 130 -6.92 -11.96 -18.95
C CYS A 130 -6.26 -11.36 -20.19
N ARG A 131 -5.16 -10.67 -19.98
CA ARG A 131 -4.24 -10.28 -21.04
C ARG A 131 -3.83 -11.56 -21.76
N ASN A 132 -4.62 -11.98 -22.73
CA ASN A 132 -4.20 -12.84 -23.81
C ASN A 132 -3.23 -11.96 -24.60
N LEU A 133 -1.98 -11.88 -24.10
CA LEU A 133 -0.87 -12.02 -25.03
C LEU A 133 -1.23 -13.29 -25.79
N THR A 134 -1.73 -13.12 -27.01
CA THR A 134 -1.65 -14.18 -27.99
C THR A 134 -0.19 -14.61 -27.92
N GLU A 135 0.07 -15.75 -27.28
CA GLU A 135 1.25 -16.53 -27.61
C GLU A 135 1.08 -16.80 -29.09
N GLU A 136 1.58 -15.88 -29.92
CA GLU A 136 1.98 -16.25 -31.27
C GLU A 136 2.90 -17.43 -31.04
N GLU A 137 2.46 -18.63 -31.43
CA GLU A 137 3.31 -19.81 -31.46
C GLU A 137 4.50 -19.44 -32.35
N ILE A 138 5.59 -18.99 -31.74
CA ILE A 138 6.83 -18.71 -32.46
C ILE A 138 7.30 -20.08 -32.95
N GLN A 139 7.09 -20.34 -34.25
CA GLN A 139 7.58 -21.53 -34.92
C GLN A 139 9.09 -21.62 -34.69
N PRO A 140 9.63 -22.82 -34.41
CA PRO A 140 11.07 -22.97 -34.25
C PRO A 140 11.78 -22.49 -35.52
N PRO A 141 12.91 -21.75 -35.39
CA PRO A 141 13.61 -21.20 -36.54
C PRO A 141 14.06 -22.32 -37.48
N THR A 142 14.01 -22.04 -38.77
CA THR A 142 14.42 -23.00 -39.79
C THR A 142 15.95 -23.11 -39.85
N LEU A 143 16.45 -24.26 -40.30
CA LEU A 143 17.90 -24.53 -40.38
C LEU A 143 18.62 -23.50 -41.28
N GLU A 144 17.93 -22.96 -42.28
CA GLU A 144 18.43 -21.92 -43.19
C GLU A 144 18.64 -20.58 -42.46
N GLU A 145 17.67 -20.13 -41.64
CA GLU A 145 17.78 -18.92 -40.82
C GLU A 145 18.95 -19.01 -39.82
N VAL A 146 19.15 -20.19 -39.22
CA VAL A 146 20.26 -20.43 -38.30
C VAL A 146 21.61 -20.37 -39.02
N LEU A 147 21.69 -20.91 -40.25
CA LEU A 147 22.92 -20.89 -41.05
C LEU A 147 23.29 -19.51 -41.57
N GLU A 148 22.30 -18.64 -41.85
CA GLU A 148 22.57 -17.24 -42.22
C GLU A 148 23.16 -16.43 -41.06
N ILE A 149 22.72 -16.68 -39.82
CA ILE A 149 23.23 -15.99 -38.63
C ILE A 149 24.66 -16.42 -38.27
N ILE A 150 25.05 -17.67 -38.60
CA ILE A 150 26.37 -18.23 -38.28
C ILE A 150 27.44 -17.83 -39.31
N LYS A 151 27.04 -17.33 -40.48
CA LYS A 151 27.94 -16.86 -41.55
C LYS A 151 28.69 -15.58 -41.17
#